data_AF-A0A938V995-F1
#
_entry.id   AF-A0A938V995-F1
#
_cell.length_a   1.000
_cell.length_b   1.000
_cell.length_c   1.000
_cell.angle_alpha   90.00
_cell.angle_beta   90.00
_cell.angle_gamma   90.00
#
_symmetry.space_group_name_H-M   'P 1'
#
loop_
_entity.id
_entity.type
_entity.pdbx_description
1 polymer ?
#
loop_
_entity_poly.entity_id
_entity_poly.type
_entity_poly.pdbx_seq_one_letter_code
_entity_poly.pdbx_strand_id
1 'polypeptide(L)'
;KHAVAERIREYVANGGFVFAMCAATDTIDIALAAGGVDIVDVPFDGDGIDPHYQNKLDFDHGFAFENFELITNPFVYEFSDIDASDYSRLRGAEADYFQLFDFSAKYDPVPTMLTQNHVNVIDGFLGQTTSFFKDKVKKSVIILGEVPGYNEVKYLHGNLGKGTFTFYGGHDPEDYQHRVGDPDTILDLYKNSPGYRLILNNVLFPAAEKKELRT
;
A
#
# COMPACT_ATOMS: atom_id res chain seq x y z
N LYS A 1 -9.44 4.17 -16.80
CA LYS A 1 -8.93 3.77 -15.46
C LYS A 1 -8.80 4.99 -14.52
N HIS A 2 -8.24 6.11 -14.98
CA HIS A 2 -8.21 7.42 -14.29
C HIS A 2 -9.49 7.80 -13.51
N ALA A 3 -10.66 7.77 -14.14
CA ALA A 3 -11.93 8.16 -13.50
C ALA A 3 -12.28 7.33 -12.25
N VAL A 4 -11.81 6.08 -12.15
CA VAL A 4 -12.02 5.24 -10.96
C VAL A 4 -11.11 5.67 -9.83
N ALA A 5 -9.83 5.92 -10.11
CA ALA A 5 -8.87 6.41 -9.12
C ALA A 5 -9.30 7.77 -8.56
N GLU A 6 -9.76 8.68 -9.43
CA GLU A 6 -10.34 9.97 -9.02
C GLU A 6 -11.54 9.81 -8.09
N ARG A 7 -12.46 8.90 -8.42
CA ARG A 7 -13.63 8.67 -7.57
C ARG A 7 -13.26 8.10 -6.21
N ILE A 8 -12.24 7.24 -6.14
CA ILE A 8 -11.67 6.75 -4.88
C ILE A 8 -11.07 7.92 -4.08
N ARG A 9 -10.26 8.76 -4.73
CA ARG A 9 -9.66 9.95 -4.13
C ARG A 9 -10.71 10.91 -3.57
N GLU A 10 -11.74 11.22 -4.33
CA GLU A 10 -12.88 12.04 -3.91
C GLU A 10 -13.62 11.44 -2.71
N TYR A 11 -13.85 10.12 -2.73
CA TYR A 11 -14.49 9.42 -1.62
C TYR A 11 -13.68 9.59 -0.32
N VAL A 12 -12.37 9.35 -0.36
CA VAL A 12 -11.49 9.54 0.80
C VAL A 12 -11.45 11.02 1.21
N ALA A 13 -11.25 11.94 0.28
CA ALA A 13 -11.21 13.38 0.57
C ALA A 13 -12.47 13.89 1.29
N ASN A 14 -13.62 13.28 1.01
CA ASN A 14 -14.91 13.60 1.63
C ASN A 14 -15.19 12.90 2.97
N GLY A 15 -14.21 12.21 3.55
CA GLY A 15 -14.33 11.55 4.85
C GLY A 15 -14.46 10.03 4.79
N GLY A 16 -14.34 9.45 3.59
CA GLY A 16 -14.22 8.00 3.41
C GLY A 16 -12.85 7.47 3.86
N PHE A 17 -12.72 6.15 3.83
CA PHE A 17 -11.45 5.48 4.09
C PHE A 17 -11.14 4.46 3.01
N VAL A 18 -9.88 4.33 2.64
CA VAL A 18 -9.39 3.25 1.77
C VAL A 18 -8.31 2.44 2.47
N PHE A 19 -8.44 1.12 2.36
CA PHE A 19 -7.35 0.19 2.60
C PHE A 19 -7.05 -0.54 1.31
N ALA A 20 -5.78 -0.52 0.90
CA ALA A 20 -5.30 -1.14 -0.32
C ALA A 20 -4.08 -2.01 -0.03
N MET A 21 -3.98 -3.12 -0.76
CA MET A 21 -2.88 -4.06 -0.67
C MET A 21 -2.37 -4.46 -2.05
N CYS A 22 -1.16 -5.03 -2.09
CA CYS A 22 -0.56 -5.53 -3.33
C CYS A 22 -0.52 -4.42 -4.40
N ALA A 23 -0.78 -4.76 -5.67
CA ALA A 23 -0.77 -3.82 -6.80
C ALA A 23 -1.79 -2.67 -6.70
N ALA A 24 -2.77 -2.70 -5.80
CA ALA A 24 -3.69 -1.57 -5.67
C ALA A 24 -3.01 -0.33 -5.07
N THR A 25 -1.90 -0.52 -4.35
CA THR A 25 -1.22 0.56 -3.61
C THR A 25 -0.49 1.54 -4.52
N ASP A 26 0.33 1.06 -5.45
CA ASP A 26 1.05 1.87 -6.42
C ASP A 26 0.17 2.28 -7.62
N THR A 27 -0.67 1.38 -8.14
CA THR A 27 -1.46 1.67 -9.35
C THR A 27 -2.50 2.77 -9.15
N ILE A 28 -3.06 2.93 -7.95
CA ILE A 28 -3.95 4.06 -7.64
C ILE A 28 -3.18 5.37 -7.71
N ASP A 29 -1.99 5.44 -7.11
CA ASP A 29 -1.16 6.65 -7.12
C ASP A 29 -0.61 6.97 -8.50
N ILE A 30 -0.18 5.96 -9.26
CA ILE A 30 0.24 6.10 -10.66
C ILE A 30 -0.92 6.65 -11.51
N ALA A 31 -2.11 6.09 -11.36
CA ALA A 31 -3.29 6.54 -12.10
C ALA A 31 -3.71 7.96 -11.71
N LEU A 32 -3.52 8.39 -10.45
CA LEU A 32 -3.80 9.76 -10.06
C LEU A 32 -2.74 10.73 -10.59
N ALA A 33 -1.46 10.37 -10.49
CA ALA A 33 -0.37 11.22 -10.97
C ALA A 33 -0.36 11.38 -12.49
N ALA A 34 -0.78 10.37 -13.23
CA ALA A 34 -0.88 10.40 -14.69
C ALA A 34 -2.19 11.05 -15.20
N GLY A 35 -2.93 11.79 -14.36
CA GLY A 35 -4.21 12.42 -14.73
C GLY A 35 -4.13 13.21 -16.05
N GLY A 36 -4.74 12.66 -17.11
CA GLY A 36 -4.75 13.29 -18.44
C GLY A 36 -3.46 13.11 -19.26
N VAL A 37 -2.55 12.22 -18.83
CA VAL A 37 -1.32 11.82 -19.51
C VAL A 37 -1.47 10.38 -19.98
N ASP A 38 -1.09 10.10 -21.22
CA ASP A 38 -1.07 8.74 -21.72
C ASP A 38 0.21 8.02 -21.26
N ILE A 39 0.02 6.97 -20.47
CA ILE A 39 1.07 6.12 -19.90
C ILE A 39 0.90 4.65 -20.28
N VAL A 40 -0.03 4.35 -21.19
CA VAL A 40 -0.36 2.99 -21.61
C VAL A 40 0.22 2.73 -23.00
N ASP A 41 0.75 1.52 -23.21
CA ASP A 41 1.39 1.16 -24.48
C ASP A 41 0.36 0.64 -25.50
N VAL A 42 0.72 0.77 -26.78
CA VAL A 42 -0.08 0.43 -27.97
C VAL A 42 -0.77 -0.94 -27.89
N PRO A 43 -0.16 -2.01 -27.33
CA PRO A 43 -0.83 -3.29 -27.23
C PRO A 43 -2.12 -3.30 -26.39
N PHE A 44 -2.36 -2.30 -25.54
CA PHE A 44 -3.45 -2.31 -24.56
C PHE A 44 -4.65 -1.43 -24.94
N ASP A 45 -4.43 -0.25 -25.50
CA ASP A 45 -5.50 0.69 -25.91
C ASP A 45 -5.34 1.27 -27.33
N GLY A 46 -4.20 1.05 -27.98
CA GLY A 46 -4.01 1.29 -29.41
C GLY A 46 -3.41 2.65 -29.76
N ASP A 47 -3.21 3.53 -28.80
CA ASP A 47 -2.32 4.70 -28.84
C ASP A 47 -1.03 4.46 -28.05
N GLY A 48 -0.06 5.34 -28.25
CA GLY A 48 1.27 5.17 -27.68
C GLY A 48 1.52 6.15 -26.55
N ILE A 49 2.24 5.68 -25.54
CA ILE A 49 2.72 6.46 -24.40
C ILE A 49 3.24 7.85 -24.81
N ASP A 50 2.79 8.87 -24.10
CA ASP A 50 3.27 10.25 -24.28
C ASP A 50 4.79 10.32 -24.02
N PRO A 51 5.65 10.67 -24.98
CA PRO A 51 7.11 10.65 -24.78
C PRO A 51 7.62 11.59 -23.67
N HIS A 52 6.76 12.49 -23.17
CA HIS A 52 7.05 13.40 -22.08
C HIS A 52 6.25 13.09 -20.81
N TYR A 53 5.67 11.89 -20.70
CA TYR A 53 4.81 11.50 -19.57
C TYR A 53 5.44 11.80 -18.21
N GLN A 54 6.73 11.48 -18.04
CA GLN A 54 7.43 11.59 -16.77
C GLN A 54 7.46 13.03 -16.24
N ASN A 55 7.58 14.02 -17.12
CA ASN A 55 7.59 15.44 -16.75
C ASN A 55 6.19 16.01 -16.51
N LYS A 56 5.14 15.23 -16.81
CA LYS A 56 3.74 15.63 -16.69
C LYS A 56 3.04 14.96 -15.50
N LEU A 57 3.70 14.03 -14.81
CA LEU A 57 3.16 13.38 -13.63
C LEU A 57 2.98 14.40 -12.50
N ASP A 58 1.77 14.46 -11.94
CA ASP A 58 1.43 15.28 -10.79
C ASP A 58 1.42 14.44 -9.51
N PHE A 59 2.57 14.36 -8.84
CA PHE A 59 2.69 13.60 -7.61
C PHE A 59 1.83 14.15 -6.47
N ASP A 60 1.49 15.45 -6.46
CA ASP A 60 0.66 16.04 -5.39
C ASP A 60 -0.77 15.47 -5.39
N HIS A 61 -1.23 14.98 -6.54
CA HIS A 61 -2.57 14.43 -6.70
C HIS A 61 -2.75 13.03 -6.12
N GLY A 62 -1.66 12.25 -5.97
CA GLY A 62 -1.64 10.91 -5.37
C GLY A 62 -1.76 10.90 -3.83
N PHE A 63 -1.87 9.71 -3.24
CA PHE A 63 -1.98 9.51 -1.80
C PHE A 63 -0.62 9.48 -1.10
N ALA A 64 0.24 8.54 -1.49
CA ALA A 64 1.37 8.09 -0.66
C ALA A 64 2.74 8.35 -1.28
N PHE A 65 2.83 8.38 -2.61
CA PHE A 65 4.11 8.33 -3.31
C PHE A 65 4.42 9.60 -4.10
N GLU A 66 5.71 9.91 -4.22
CA GLU A 66 6.23 11.04 -4.98
C GLU A 66 7.56 10.70 -5.66
N ASN A 67 7.90 11.42 -6.74
CA ASN A 67 9.19 11.31 -7.43
C ASN A 67 9.52 9.90 -7.93
N PHE A 68 8.50 9.14 -8.33
CA PHE A 68 8.67 7.81 -8.92
C PHE A 68 8.79 7.86 -10.44
N GLU A 69 9.45 6.87 -11.01
CA GLU A 69 9.57 6.63 -12.44
C GLU A 69 8.73 5.43 -12.84
N LEU A 70 7.99 5.55 -13.96
CA LEU A 70 7.19 4.45 -14.49
C LEU A 70 8.06 3.47 -15.27
N ILE A 71 7.78 2.18 -15.08
CA ILE A 71 8.31 1.10 -15.90
C ILE A 71 7.32 0.87 -17.03
N THR A 72 7.69 1.28 -18.24
CA THR A 72 6.82 1.21 -19.43
C THR A 72 6.97 -0.07 -20.24
N ASN A 73 7.95 -0.91 -19.90
CA ASN A 73 8.16 -2.17 -20.59
C ASN A 73 7.08 -3.19 -20.19
N PRO A 74 6.21 -3.63 -21.12
CA PRO A 74 5.10 -4.54 -20.81
C PRO A 74 5.54 -5.96 -20.41
N PHE A 75 6.83 -6.29 -20.58
CA PHE A 75 7.40 -7.56 -20.14
C PHE A 75 7.95 -7.52 -18.71
N VAL A 76 7.96 -6.36 -18.06
CA VAL A 76 8.30 -6.21 -16.64
C VAL A 76 7.01 -6.27 -15.83
N TYR A 77 7.07 -6.95 -14.69
CA TYR A 77 5.89 -7.23 -13.88
C TYR A 77 5.50 -6.05 -12.98
N GLU A 78 6.50 -5.31 -12.53
CA GLU A 78 6.42 -4.10 -11.72
C GLU A 78 6.05 -2.87 -12.57
N PHE A 79 5.32 -1.92 -11.97
CA PHE A 79 4.78 -0.75 -12.68
C PHE A 79 5.66 0.50 -12.58
N SER A 80 6.46 0.60 -11.51
CA SER A 80 7.28 1.77 -11.21
C SER A 80 8.41 1.42 -10.25
N ASP A 81 9.34 2.37 -10.06
CA ASP A 81 10.38 2.29 -9.04
C ASP A 81 9.89 2.58 -7.61
N ILE A 82 8.57 2.56 -7.37
CA ILE A 82 8.00 2.53 -6.01
C ILE A 82 8.25 1.15 -5.39
N ASP A 83 8.11 0.09 -6.20
CA ASP A 83 8.09 -1.30 -5.73
C ASP A 83 9.50 -1.80 -5.37
N ALA A 84 9.65 -2.24 -4.12
CA ALA A 84 10.88 -2.83 -3.60
C ALA A 84 10.84 -4.38 -3.59
N SER A 85 9.86 -4.98 -4.26
CA SER A 85 9.62 -6.44 -4.32
C SER A 85 10.85 -7.29 -4.60
N ASP A 86 11.69 -6.88 -5.54
CA ASP A 86 12.89 -7.66 -5.89
C ASP A 86 13.88 -7.76 -4.73
N TYR A 87 13.96 -6.74 -3.87
CA TYR A 87 14.81 -6.78 -2.68
C TYR A 87 14.25 -7.74 -1.62
N SER A 88 12.92 -7.76 -1.41
CA SER A 88 12.28 -8.73 -0.53
C SER A 88 12.50 -10.16 -1.04
N ARG A 89 12.37 -10.39 -2.35
CA ARG A 89 12.63 -11.70 -3.00
C ARG A 89 14.08 -12.16 -2.83
N LEU A 90 15.04 -11.25 -2.96
CA LEU A 90 16.47 -11.54 -2.79
C LEU A 90 16.83 -11.96 -1.36
N ARG A 91 16.15 -11.43 -0.33
CA ARG A 91 16.34 -11.85 1.06
C ARG A 91 15.84 -13.27 1.30
N GLY A 92 14.70 -13.63 0.70
CA GLY A 92 14.03 -14.91 0.89
C GLY A 92 13.26 -14.99 2.21
N ALA A 93 12.38 -16.01 2.31
CA ALA A 93 11.38 -16.11 3.37
C ALA A 93 11.93 -16.06 4.80
N GLU A 94 13.10 -16.67 5.05
CA GLU A 94 13.69 -16.73 6.40
C GLU A 94 14.23 -15.38 6.90
N ALA A 95 14.53 -14.45 5.98
CA ALA A 95 15.14 -13.16 6.29
C ALA A 95 14.25 -11.97 5.88
N ASP A 96 13.05 -12.23 5.39
CA ASP A 96 12.08 -11.20 5.05
C ASP A 96 11.12 -11.00 6.22
N TYR A 97 11.24 -9.87 6.89
CA TYR A 97 10.38 -9.46 7.98
C TYR A 97 10.33 -7.93 8.05
N PHE A 98 9.27 -7.39 8.65
CA PHE A 98 9.13 -5.97 8.89
C PHE A 98 8.72 -5.73 10.35
N GLN A 99 9.08 -4.55 10.86
CA GLN A 99 8.84 -4.16 12.23
C GLN A 99 7.80 -3.04 12.30
N LEU A 100 6.88 -3.12 13.25
CA LEU A 100 5.87 -2.10 13.49
C LEU A 100 6.43 -0.95 14.33
N PHE A 101 6.01 0.26 14.01
CA PHE A 101 6.31 1.42 14.85
C PHE A 101 5.42 1.45 16.09
N ASP A 102 6.02 1.81 17.22
CA ASP A 102 5.30 2.08 18.47
C ASP A 102 4.83 3.55 18.50
N PHE A 103 3.51 3.73 18.62
CA PHE A 103 2.87 5.04 18.64
C PHE A 103 2.28 5.35 20.02
N SER A 104 2.17 6.64 20.34
CA SER A 104 1.54 7.05 21.59
C SER A 104 0.03 6.98 21.46
N ALA A 105 -0.62 6.10 22.22
CA ALA A 105 -2.10 6.03 22.27
C ALA A 105 -2.78 7.38 22.61
N LYS A 106 -2.06 8.29 23.27
CA LYS A 106 -2.55 9.62 23.65
C LYS A 106 -2.50 10.62 22.49
N TYR A 107 -1.45 10.57 21.67
CA TYR A 107 -1.20 11.58 20.64
C TYR A 107 -1.53 11.06 19.23
N ASP A 108 -1.34 9.76 19.00
CA ASP A 108 -1.45 9.09 17.71
C ASP A 108 -2.40 7.87 17.82
N PRO A 109 -3.69 8.07 18.19
CA PRO A 109 -4.59 6.97 18.46
C PRO A 109 -4.81 6.08 17.24
N VAL A 110 -4.93 6.65 16.04
CA VAL A 110 -5.17 5.88 14.80
C VAL A 110 -3.97 4.99 14.45
N PRO A 111 -2.72 5.50 14.31
CA PRO A 111 -1.55 4.66 14.14
C PRO A 111 -1.41 3.58 15.21
N THR A 112 -1.67 3.92 16.48
CA THR A 112 -1.62 2.97 17.60
C THR A 112 -2.61 1.81 17.43
N MET A 113 -3.83 2.09 16.97
CA MET A 113 -4.84 1.05 16.72
C MET A 113 -4.49 0.21 15.49
N LEU A 114 -3.96 0.84 14.44
CA LEU A 114 -3.57 0.15 13.21
C LEU A 114 -2.39 -0.80 13.43
N THR A 115 -1.41 -0.42 14.25
CA THR A 115 -0.26 -1.27 14.61
C THR A 115 -0.52 -2.18 15.81
N GLN A 116 -1.73 -2.22 16.37
CA GLN A 116 -2.02 -3.06 17.53
C GLN A 116 -1.92 -4.55 17.18
N ASN A 117 -0.87 -5.19 17.68
CA ASN A 117 -0.60 -6.59 17.43
C ASN A 117 0.04 -7.28 18.64
N HIS A 118 0.02 -8.61 18.66
CA HIS A 118 0.58 -9.43 19.75
C HIS A 118 2.09 -9.65 19.61
N VAL A 119 2.63 -9.38 18.42
CA VAL A 119 4.06 -9.31 18.12
C VAL A 119 4.34 -8.02 17.35
N ASN A 120 5.56 -7.50 17.45
CA ASN A 120 5.97 -6.26 16.77
C ASN A 120 6.77 -6.55 15.47
N VAL A 121 7.44 -7.69 15.40
CA VAL A 121 8.10 -8.18 14.18
C VAL A 121 7.17 -9.16 13.49
N ILE A 122 6.90 -8.93 12.21
CA ILE A 122 6.00 -9.73 11.38
C ILE A 122 6.79 -10.29 10.22
N ASP A 123 6.60 -11.57 9.92
CA ASP A 123 7.18 -12.19 8.74
C ASP A 123 6.70 -11.49 7.47
N GLY A 124 7.61 -11.34 6.52
CA GLY A 124 7.33 -10.81 5.21
C GLY A 124 6.43 -11.76 4.43
N PHE A 125 5.75 -11.21 3.44
CA PHE A 125 4.94 -11.97 2.50
C PHE A 125 4.88 -11.19 1.20
N LEU A 126 5.02 -11.92 0.10
CA LEU A 126 5.12 -11.36 -1.22
C LEU A 126 3.74 -10.98 -1.75
N GLY A 127 3.77 -10.13 -2.77
CA GLY A 127 2.66 -9.81 -3.63
C GLY A 127 3.22 -9.32 -4.96
N GLN A 128 2.34 -8.76 -5.79
CA GLN A 128 2.80 -8.01 -6.95
C GLN A 128 3.63 -6.82 -6.51
N THR A 129 3.05 -5.94 -5.69
CA THR A 129 3.79 -4.91 -4.94
C THR A 129 3.96 -5.39 -3.50
N THR A 130 5.18 -5.82 -3.15
CA THR A 130 5.47 -6.43 -1.84
C THR A 130 5.79 -5.40 -0.77
N SER A 131 6.46 -4.33 -1.16
CA SER A 131 6.94 -3.27 -0.28
C SER A 131 7.32 -2.05 -1.11
N PHE A 132 7.65 -0.95 -0.45
CA PHE A 132 7.85 0.34 -1.09
C PHE A 132 9.22 0.90 -0.73
N PHE A 133 9.87 1.54 -1.68
CA PHE A 133 11.07 2.33 -1.40
C PHE A 133 10.73 3.55 -0.54
N LYS A 134 11.44 3.71 0.58
CA LYS A 134 11.13 4.74 1.58
C LYS A 134 11.35 6.16 1.04
N ASP A 135 12.28 6.36 0.10
CA ASP A 135 12.54 7.64 -0.56
C ASP A 135 11.46 8.03 -1.58
N LYS A 136 10.57 7.11 -1.96
CA LYS A 136 9.39 7.40 -2.80
C LYS A 136 8.17 7.75 -1.97
N VAL A 137 8.21 7.61 -0.65
CA VAL A 137 7.08 7.91 0.23
C VAL A 137 7.05 9.40 0.58
N LYS A 138 5.91 10.05 0.36
CA LYS A 138 5.68 11.46 0.72
C LYS A 138 5.94 11.67 2.21
N LYS A 139 6.57 12.80 2.56
CA LYS A 139 6.85 13.16 3.97
C LYS A 139 5.62 13.29 4.86
N SER A 140 4.45 13.54 4.29
CA SER A 140 3.17 13.63 5.02
C SER A 140 2.60 12.26 5.41
N VAL A 141 3.15 11.18 4.88
CA VAL A 141 2.69 9.80 5.12
C VAL A 141 3.38 9.24 6.36
N ILE A 142 2.59 8.58 7.19
CA ILE A 142 3.05 7.91 8.40
C ILE A 142 3.47 6.50 8.01
N ILE A 143 4.72 6.14 8.29
CA ILE A 143 5.20 4.76 8.17
C ILE A 143 4.78 4.01 9.42
N LEU A 144 3.91 3.01 9.24
CA LEU A 144 3.43 2.13 10.31
C LEU A 144 4.33 0.89 10.49
N GLY A 145 5.03 0.47 9.44
CA GLY A 145 5.99 -0.63 9.52
C GLY A 145 7.04 -0.59 8.41
N GLU A 146 8.28 -0.88 8.79
CA GLU A 146 9.46 -0.84 7.92
C GLU A 146 10.34 -2.08 8.02
N VAL A 147 11.19 -2.29 7.02
CA VAL A 147 12.18 -3.38 7.05
C VAL A 147 13.47 -2.86 7.69
N PRO A 148 13.87 -3.35 8.89
CA PRO A 148 14.96 -2.75 9.64
C PRO A 148 16.30 -2.76 8.89
N GLY A 149 16.93 -1.60 8.78
CA GLY A 149 18.24 -1.45 8.14
C GLY A 149 18.21 -1.33 6.61
N TYR A 150 17.01 -1.31 5.99
CA TYR A 150 16.84 -1.16 4.55
C TYR A 150 16.01 0.08 4.20
N ASN A 151 16.13 0.54 2.96
CA ASN A 151 15.36 1.66 2.41
C ASN A 151 13.94 1.20 1.99
N GLU A 152 13.26 0.45 2.84
CA GLU A 152 12.04 -0.29 2.48
C GLU A 152 10.99 -0.21 3.58
N VAL A 153 9.75 0.06 3.18
CA VAL A 153 8.60 0.14 4.06
C VAL A 153 7.47 -0.74 3.54
N LYS A 154 6.67 -1.31 4.44
CA LYS A 154 5.61 -2.26 4.06
C LYS A 154 4.23 -1.73 4.41
N TYR A 155 4.11 -0.91 5.44
CA TYR A 155 2.82 -0.49 5.97
C TYR A 155 2.79 1.02 6.17
N LEU A 156 1.87 1.70 5.48
CA LEU A 156 1.78 3.16 5.36
C LEU A 156 0.38 3.63 5.68
N HIS A 157 0.26 4.80 6.31
CA HIS A 157 -1.01 5.44 6.61
C HIS A 157 -0.95 6.95 6.39
N GLY A 158 -2.04 7.55 5.93
CA GLY A 158 -2.10 8.98 5.74
C GLY A 158 -3.52 9.54 5.75
N ASN A 159 -3.60 10.86 5.78
CA ASN A 159 -4.84 11.61 5.70
C ASN A 159 -4.95 12.25 4.32
N LEU A 160 -6.15 12.24 3.74
CA LEU A 160 -6.48 13.03 2.57
C LEU A 160 -7.81 13.74 2.80
N GLY A 161 -7.80 15.07 2.76
CA GLY A 161 -8.99 15.87 3.06
C GLY A 161 -9.53 15.55 4.46
N LYS A 162 -10.76 15.04 4.53
CA LYS A 162 -11.43 14.65 5.78
C LYS A 162 -11.30 13.15 6.11
N GLY A 163 -10.76 12.36 5.20
CA GLY A 163 -10.67 10.92 5.32
C GLY A 163 -9.23 10.43 5.42
N THR A 164 -9.08 9.11 5.37
CA THR A 164 -7.80 8.44 5.59
C THR A 164 -7.55 7.34 4.57
N PHE A 165 -6.30 6.98 4.39
CA PHE A 165 -5.93 5.81 3.60
C PHE A 165 -4.87 5.00 4.34
N THR A 166 -4.83 3.71 4.06
CA THR A 166 -3.77 2.82 4.53
C THR A 166 -3.34 1.90 3.41
N PHE A 167 -2.05 1.88 3.09
CA PHE A 167 -1.44 1.00 2.09
C PHE A 167 -0.59 -0.06 2.79
N TYR A 168 -0.76 -1.33 2.40
CA TYR A 168 -0.06 -2.44 3.02
C TYR A 168 0.45 -3.41 1.94
N GLY A 169 1.77 -3.47 1.77
CA GLY A 169 2.43 -4.27 0.75
C GLY A 169 2.33 -5.77 1.00
N GLY A 170 2.37 -6.55 -0.07
CA GLY A 170 2.17 -8.00 -0.05
C GLY A 170 0.71 -8.41 -0.24
N HIS A 171 0.47 -9.71 -0.37
CA HIS A 171 -0.84 -10.28 -0.66
C HIS A 171 -1.40 -11.16 0.46
N ASP A 172 -0.75 -12.28 0.77
CA ASP A 172 -1.20 -13.24 1.79
C ASP A 172 -0.16 -13.37 2.92
N PRO A 173 -0.46 -12.90 4.13
CA PRO A 173 0.47 -12.98 5.24
C PRO A 173 0.86 -14.38 5.73
N GLU A 174 0.10 -15.41 5.40
CA GLU A 174 0.36 -16.78 5.87
C GLU A 174 0.77 -17.73 4.74
N ASP A 175 0.96 -17.19 3.52
CA ASP A 175 1.56 -17.85 2.37
C ASP A 175 2.56 -16.92 1.70
N TYR A 176 3.85 -17.14 1.99
CA TYR A 176 4.93 -16.24 1.62
C TYR A 176 4.94 -15.82 0.14
N GLN A 177 4.59 -16.72 -0.80
CA GLN A 177 4.61 -16.37 -2.24
C GLN A 177 3.23 -16.36 -2.89
N HIS A 178 2.27 -17.16 -2.38
CA HIS A 178 0.93 -17.39 -2.93
C HIS A 178 0.78 -17.11 -4.43
N ARG A 179 1.12 -18.10 -5.27
CA ARG A 179 1.10 -17.94 -6.72
C ARG A 179 -0.30 -18.11 -7.29
N VAL A 180 -0.51 -17.55 -8.48
CA VAL A 180 -1.77 -17.74 -9.22
C VAL A 180 -2.00 -19.24 -9.46
N GLY A 181 -3.08 -19.77 -8.89
CA GLY A 181 -3.45 -21.19 -8.99
C GLY A 181 -3.04 -22.04 -7.79
N ASP A 182 -2.34 -21.49 -6.81
CA ASP A 182 -2.12 -22.14 -5.52
C ASP A 182 -3.47 -22.30 -4.77
N PRO A 183 -3.61 -23.33 -3.92
CA PRO A 183 -4.83 -23.53 -3.16
C PRO A 183 -5.05 -22.39 -2.16
N ASP A 184 -6.32 -22.03 -1.93
CA ASP A 184 -6.67 -21.00 -0.95
C ASP A 184 -6.10 -21.30 0.44
N THR A 185 -5.61 -20.26 1.11
CA THR A 185 -5.13 -20.35 2.49
C THR A 185 -6.27 -20.71 3.43
N ILE A 186 -6.08 -21.78 4.20
CA ILE A 186 -7.07 -22.28 5.16
C ILE A 186 -6.98 -21.44 6.44
N LEU A 187 -7.75 -20.35 6.50
CA LEU A 187 -7.74 -19.37 7.61
C LEU A 187 -7.93 -19.98 9.00
N ASP A 188 -8.63 -21.11 9.11
CA ASP A 188 -8.82 -21.83 10.38
C ASP A 188 -7.51 -22.30 11.02
N LEU A 189 -6.43 -22.44 10.24
CA LEU A 189 -5.10 -22.81 10.72
C LEU A 189 -4.33 -21.61 11.31
N TYR A 190 -4.79 -20.38 11.05
CA TYR A 190 -4.04 -19.14 11.29
C TYR A 190 -4.81 -18.14 12.16
N LYS A 191 -5.54 -18.64 13.16
CA LYS A 191 -6.41 -17.82 14.04
C LYS A 191 -5.70 -16.69 14.78
N ASN A 192 -4.38 -16.82 14.97
CA ASN A 192 -3.55 -15.83 15.65
C ASN A 192 -2.52 -15.20 14.69
N SER A 193 -2.74 -15.25 13.38
CA SER A 193 -1.85 -14.62 12.41
C SER A 193 -1.63 -13.13 12.72
N PRO A 194 -0.38 -12.69 12.91
CA PRO A 194 -0.11 -11.27 13.09
C PRO A 194 -0.41 -10.47 11.83
N GLY A 195 -0.12 -10.99 10.64
CA GLY A 195 -0.34 -10.27 9.40
C GLY A 195 -1.83 -10.10 9.07
N TYR A 196 -2.65 -11.15 9.23
CA TYR A 196 -4.11 -11.02 9.10
C TYR A 196 -4.70 -10.10 10.17
N ARG A 197 -4.14 -10.07 11.38
CA ARG A 197 -4.58 -9.11 12.40
C ARG A 197 -4.41 -7.66 11.94
N LEU A 198 -3.31 -7.31 11.28
CA LEU A 198 -3.11 -5.97 10.74
C LEU A 198 -4.14 -5.65 9.65
N ILE A 199 -4.45 -6.61 8.77
CA ILE A 199 -5.54 -6.45 7.78
C ILE A 199 -6.86 -6.17 8.50
N LEU A 200 -7.21 -6.97 9.51
CA LEU A 200 -8.44 -6.80 10.28
C LEU A 200 -8.49 -5.47 11.04
N ASN A 201 -7.38 -4.96 11.56
CA ASN A 201 -7.33 -3.64 12.20
C ASN A 201 -7.81 -2.55 11.23
N ASN A 202 -7.46 -2.65 9.93
CA ASN A 202 -7.89 -1.70 8.91
C ASN A 202 -9.37 -1.85 8.53
N VAL A 203 -9.93 -3.06 8.59
CA VAL A 203 -11.35 -3.28 8.25
C VAL A 203 -12.28 -2.95 9.42
N LEU A 204 -11.90 -3.34 10.63
CA LEU A 204 -12.77 -3.25 11.81
C LEU A 204 -12.76 -1.87 12.46
N PHE A 205 -11.63 -1.15 12.42
CA PHE A 205 -11.54 0.17 13.06
C PHE A 205 -12.48 1.20 12.40
N PRO A 206 -12.51 1.37 11.06
CA PRO A 206 -13.41 2.32 10.41
C PRO A 206 -14.88 1.90 10.49
N ALA A 207 -15.16 0.61 10.67
CA ALA A 207 -16.51 0.07 10.82
C ALA A 207 -17.08 0.22 12.24
N ALA A 208 -16.28 0.63 13.23
CA ALA A 208 -16.73 0.78 14.61
C ALA A 208 -17.66 2.00 14.75
N GLU A 209 -18.90 1.76 15.21
CA GLU A 209 -19.85 2.84 15.51
C GLU A 209 -19.32 3.75 16.63
N LYS A 210 -19.34 5.06 16.39
CA LYS A 210 -19.05 6.03 17.44
C LYS A 210 -20.19 5.99 18.46
N LYS A 211 -19.89 5.55 19.68
CA LYS A 211 -20.82 5.65 20.79
C LYS A 211 -21.10 7.13 21.06
N GLU A 212 -22.37 7.53 20.99
CA GLU A 212 -22.75 8.89 21.37
C GLU A 212 -22.33 9.15 22.82
N LEU A 213 -21.54 10.20 23.02
CA LEU A 213 -21.21 10.68 24.37
C LEU A 213 -22.52 11.15 24.99
N ARG A 214 -22.87 10.63 26.17
CA ARG A 214 -23.99 11.17 26.94
C ARG A 214 -23.65 12.62 27.28
N THR A 215 -24.39 13.55 26.69
CA THR A 215 -24.45 14.96 27.12
C THR A 215 -25.10 15.07 28.48
#